data_AF-A0A4Y2JQT4-F1
#
_entry.id   AF-A0A4Y2JQT4-F1
#
_cell.length_a   1.000
_cell.length_b   1.000
_cell.length_c   1.000
_cell.angle_alpha   90.00
_cell.angle_beta   90.00
_cell.angle_gamma   90.00
#
_symmetry.space_group_name_H-M   'P 1'
#
loop_
_entity.id
_entity.type
_entity.pdbx_description
1 polymer ?
#
loop_
_entity_poly.entity_id
_entity_poly.type
_entity_poly.pdbx_seq_one_letter_code
_entity_poly.pdbx_strand_id
1 'polypeptide(L)'
;MVAMYSVRDYCDTYLMYGRCNGNALRTARKYTRRYPSRRPPDVNVIRRLDDRLRNTGSVLPAANLHDTGRPRSGLTVAQADAILLRVEETPEVSTRALAREMTSSKSTVHRLLRSERLHPDDFQKRVAFCEWLLQQQNTDNGFIAHILWTDESCFTRDGVFNHHNSHMWSQVNPHAIRPQKHQERW
;
A
#
# COMPACT_ATOMS: atom_id res chain seq x y z
N MET A 1 -0.21 19.69 10.77
CA MET A 1 1.13 19.66 10.11
C MET A 1 2.02 20.69 10.79
N VAL A 2 2.97 20.25 11.63
CA VAL A 2 3.97 21.17 12.19
C VAL A 2 5.03 21.38 11.11
N ALA A 3 5.14 22.60 10.58
CA ALA A 3 6.20 22.95 9.64
C ALA A 3 7.57 22.62 10.27
N MET A 4 8.24 21.62 9.71
CA MET A 4 9.52 21.10 10.21
C MET A 4 10.63 22.08 9.82
N TYR A 5 11.51 22.41 10.76
CA TYR A 5 12.73 23.17 10.44
C TYR A 5 13.56 22.38 9.44
N SER A 6 14.16 23.07 8.45
CA SER A 6 15.06 22.40 7.51
C SER A 6 16.33 21.92 8.22
N VAL A 7 17.07 20.99 7.61
CA VAL A 7 18.40 20.58 8.11
C VAL A 7 19.30 21.80 8.33
N ARG A 8 19.25 22.76 7.39
CA ARG A 8 20.01 24.00 7.45
C ARG A 8 19.64 24.84 8.68
N ASP A 9 18.35 24.96 8.98
CA ASP A 9 17.90 25.70 10.15
C ASP A 9 18.36 25.06 11.46
N TYR A 10 18.35 23.72 11.55
CA TYR A 10 18.90 23.00 12.69
C TYR A 10 20.41 23.20 12.84
N CYS A 11 21.18 23.11 11.75
CA CYS A 11 22.63 23.35 11.78
C CYS A 11 22.95 24.79 12.22
N ASP A 12 22.31 25.79 11.62
CA ASP A 12 22.49 27.20 11.98
C ASP A 12 22.11 27.45 13.45
N THR A 13 21.06 26.77 13.93
CA THR A 13 20.64 26.83 15.34
C THR A 13 21.69 26.23 16.27
N TYR A 14 22.25 25.06 15.94
CA TYR A 14 23.24 24.38 16.78
C TYR A 14 24.58 25.14 16.83
N LEU A 15 25.03 25.70 15.70
CA LEU A 15 26.21 26.57 15.67
C LEU A 15 26.02 27.80 16.58
N MET A 16 24.84 28.40 16.56
CA MET A 16 24.52 29.53 17.45
C MET A 16 24.41 29.10 18.92
N TYR A 17 23.94 27.88 19.19
CA TYR A 17 23.89 27.29 20.53
C TYR A 17 25.29 27.12 21.13
N GLY A 18 26.25 26.62 20.33
CA GLY A 18 27.66 26.56 20.71
C GLY A 18 28.23 27.93 21.05
N ARG A 19 27.97 28.95 20.20
CA ARG A 19 28.37 30.36 20.46
C ARG A 19 27.70 31.00 21.67
N CYS A 20 26.62 30.41 22.16
CA CYS A 20 25.91 30.85 23.36
C CYS A 20 26.27 30.01 24.58
N ASN A 21 27.37 29.23 24.54
CA ASN A 21 27.84 28.37 25.62
C ASN A 21 26.75 27.41 26.13
N GLY A 22 25.97 26.84 25.21
CA GLY A 22 24.89 25.91 25.56
C GLY A 22 23.65 26.58 26.18
N ASN A 23 23.50 27.91 26.08
CA ASN A 23 22.32 28.60 26.59
C ASN A 23 21.21 28.70 25.53
N ALA A 24 20.19 27.85 25.64
CA ALA A 24 19.09 27.77 24.66
C ALA A 24 18.25 29.06 24.56
N LEU A 25 17.99 29.75 25.68
CA LEU A 25 17.22 31.00 25.69
C LEU A 25 17.96 32.13 24.96
N ARG A 26 19.26 32.29 25.26
CA ARG A 26 20.14 33.25 24.60
C ARG A 26 20.27 32.93 23.11
N THR A 27 20.29 31.65 22.77
CA THR A 27 20.36 31.16 21.39
C THR A 27 19.11 31.55 20.60
N ALA A 28 17.91 31.27 21.12
CA ALA A 28 16.65 31.67 20.47
C ALA A 28 16.58 33.19 20.22
N ARG A 29 16.96 34.00 21.23
CA ARG A 29 17.00 35.47 21.10
C ARG A 29 17.98 35.94 20.03
N LYS A 30 19.21 35.40 20.02
CA LYS A 30 20.22 35.76 19.01
C LYS A 30 19.85 35.26 17.62
N TYR A 31 19.26 34.07 17.51
CA TYR A 31 18.82 33.49 16.25
C TYR A 31 17.74 34.37 15.60
N THR A 32 16.74 34.79 16.37
CA THR A 32 15.66 35.68 15.90
C THR A 32 16.21 37.00 15.37
N ARG A 33 17.20 37.59 16.06
CA ARG A 33 17.88 38.82 15.60
C ARG A 33 18.72 38.60 14.34
N ARG A 34 19.33 37.42 14.18
CA ARG A 34 20.25 37.11 13.07
C ARG A 34 19.50 36.71 11.80
N TYR A 35 18.34 36.07 11.93
CA TYR A 35 17.53 35.58 10.81
C TYR A 35 16.07 36.03 10.93
N PRO A 36 15.77 37.33 10.71
CA PRO A 36 14.42 37.86 10.92
C PRO A 36 13.35 37.27 9.98
N SER A 37 13.75 36.79 8.80
CA SER A 37 12.88 36.17 7.80
C SER A 37 12.61 34.68 8.03
N ARG A 38 13.26 34.06 9.02
CA ARG A 38 13.10 32.64 9.34
C ARG A 38 12.25 32.45 10.58
N ARG A 39 11.60 31.29 10.69
CA ARG A 39 10.89 30.91 11.90
C ARG A 39 11.88 30.80 13.07
N PRO A 40 11.67 31.49 14.19
CA PRO A 40 12.57 31.40 15.34
C PRO A 40 12.39 30.06 16.07
N PRO A 41 13.48 29.35 16.40
CA PRO A 41 13.42 28.10 17.15
C PRO A 41 13.00 28.36 18.59
N ASP A 42 12.08 27.53 19.09
CA ASP A 42 11.72 27.51 20.51
C ASP A 42 12.88 26.96 21.36
N VAL A 43 12.95 27.37 22.62
CA VAL A 43 13.98 26.92 23.57
C VAL A 43 14.01 25.38 23.69
N ASN A 44 12.84 24.73 23.65
CA ASN A 44 12.78 23.27 23.71
C ASN A 44 13.22 22.59 22.41
N VAL A 45 13.04 23.24 21.25
CA VAL A 45 13.56 22.73 19.97
C VAL A 45 15.08 22.68 20.00
N ILE A 46 15.71 23.69 20.59
CA ILE A 46 17.17 23.77 20.73
C ILE A 46 17.70 22.70 21.69
N ARG A 47 17.04 22.51 22.85
CA ARG A 47 17.42 21.45 23.80
C ARG A 47 17.29 20.06 23.18
N ARG A 48 16.13 19.75 22.57
CA ARG A 48 15.90 18.47 21.88
C ARG A 48 16.81 18.25 20.68
N LEU A 49 17.40 19.29 20.11
CA LEU A 49 18.41 19.17 19.07
C LEU A 49 19.76 18.74 19.67
N ASP A 50 20.19 19.38 20.76
CA ASP A 50 21.41 19.01 21.49
C ASP A 50 21.34 17.58 22.04
N ASP A 51 20.23 17.22 22.69
CA ASP A 51 19.99 15.86 23.19
C ASP A 51 20.10 14.83 22.06
N ARG A 52 19.50 15.13 20.90
CA ARG A 52 19.50 14.20 19.76
C ARG A 52 20.88 14.05 19.15
N LEU A 53 21.62 15.14 19.01
CA LEU A 53 22.98 15.10 18.49
C LEU A 53 23.90 14.32 19.43
N ARG A 54 23.77 14.50 20.75
CA ARG A 54 24.59 13.79 21.74
C ARG A 54 24.25 12.32 21.87
N ASN A 55 22.97 11.98 21.84
CA ASN A 55 22.51 10.62 22.14
C ASN A 55 22.38 9.74 20.89
N THR A 56 22.07 10.32 19.73
CA THR A 56 21.78 9.56 18.48
C THR A 56 22.60 10.00 17.28
N GLY A 57 23.30 11.14 17.34
CA GLY A 57 24.04 11.70 16.21
C GLY A 57 23.17 12.31 15.10
N SER A 58 21.83 12.29 15.22
CA SER A 58 20.94 12.81 14.18
C SER A 58 20.61 14.31 14.36
N VAL A 59 20.71 15.07 13.28
CA VAL A 59 20.28 16.49 13.23
C VAL A 59 18.76 16.61 13.06
N LEU A 60 18.15 15.70 12.30
CA LEU A 60 16.72 15.71 12.04
C LEU A 60 15.98 14.96 13.15
N PRO A 61 14.78 15.42 13.55
CA PRO A 61 13.94 14.60 14.40
C PRO A 61 13.77 13.27 13.69
N ALA A 62 13.79 12.15 14.42
CA ALA A 62 13.29 10.92 13.85
C ALA A 62 11.89 11.26 13.36
N ALA A 63 11.72 11.37 12.03
CA ALA A 63 10.46 11.72 11.41
C ALA A 63 9.46 10.76 12.02
N ASN A 64 8.53 11.30 12.81
CA ASN A 64 7.58 10.57 13.65
C ASN A 64 7.61 9.07 13.38
N LEU A 65 8.39 8.29 14.13
CA LEU A 65 8.14 6.84 14.19
C LEU A 65 6.70 6.56 14.64
N HIS A 66 6.04 7.57 15.21
CA HIS A 66 4.62 7.64 15.58
C HIS A 66 3.67 8.12 14.47
N ASP A 67 4.13 8.43 13.27
CA ASP A 67 3.27 8.55 12.07
C ASP A 67 3.26 7.23 11.29
N THR A 68 3.62 6.13 11.99
CA THR A 68 2.99 4.85 11.75
C THR A 68 1.55 5.00 12.23
N GLY A 69 0.68 5.55 11.37
CA GLY A 69 -0.74 5.70 11.67
C GLY A 69 -1.31 4.43 12.32
N ARG A 70 -2.37 4.58 13.13
CA ARG A 70 -2.99 3.54 13.98
C ARG A 70 -2.57 2.12 13.58
N PRO A 71 -1.86 1.35 14.46
CA PRO A 71 -1.50 -0.02 14.14
C PRO A 71 -2.79 -0.72 13.71
N ARG A 72 -2.88 -1.02 12.41
CA ARG A 72 -4.03 -1.74 11.88
C ARG A 72 -3.94 -3.08 12.57
N SER A 73 -5.03 -3.48 13.22
CA SER A 73 -5.23 -4.85 13.68
C SER A 73 -5.03 -5.76 12.47
N GLY A 74 -3.80 -6.24 12.31
CA GLY A 74 -3.41 -7.19 11.28
C GLY A 74 -3.94 -8.56 11.63
N LEU A 75 -3.84 -9.49 10.68
CA LEU A 75 -3.97 -10.91 10.99
C LEU A 75 -2.92 -11.26 12.05
N THR A 76 -3.30 -12.08 13.03
CA THR A 76 -2.28 -12.79 13.81
C THR A 76 -1.52 -13.74 12.88
N VAL A 77 -0.31 -14.13 13.26
CA VAL A 77 0.47 -15.12 12.50
C VAL A 77 -0.35 -16.40 12.28
N ALA A 78 -1.02 -16.88 13.32
CA ALA A 78 -1.90 -18.06 13.22
C ALA A 78 -3.06 -17.87 12.24
N GLN A 79 -3.68 -16.69 12.17
CA GLN A 79 -4.75 -16.43 11.20
C GLN A 79 -4.21 -16.33 9.77
N ALA A 80 -3.01 -15.77 9.59
CA ALA A 80 -2.37 -15.72 8.28
C ALA A 80 -2.05 -17.14 7.78
N ASP A 81 -1.43 -17.96 8.63
CA ASP A 81 -1.09 -19.36 8.30
C ASP A 81 -2.35 -20.17 7.98
N ALA A 82 -3.42 -20.01 8.76
CA ALA A 82 -4.70 -20.67 8.50
C ALA A 82 -5.31 -20.27 7.15
N ILE A 83 -5.21 -19.00 6.76
CA ILE A 83 -5.65 -18.54 5.43
C ILE A 83 -4.82 -19.19 4.32
N LEU A 84 -3.49 -19.25 4.48
CA LEU A 84 -2.59 -19.82 3.47
C LEU A 84 -2.81 -21.32 3.30
N LEU A 85 -2.91 -22.06 4.42
CA LEU A 85 -3.24 -23.49 4.40
C LEU A 85 -4.59 -23.74 3.72
N ARG A 86 -5.61 -22.93 4.07
CA ARG A 86 -6.94 -23.07 3.47
C ARG A 86 -6.94 -22.84 1.96
N VAL A 87 -6.09 -21.92 1.49
CA VAL A 87 -5.89 -21.65 0.06
C VAL A 87 -5.12 -22.77 -0.63
N GLU A 88 -4.14 -23.37 0.04
CA GLU A 88 -3.42 -24.54 -0.46
C GLU A 88 -4.34 -25.77 -0.62
N GLU A 89 -5.23 -26.01 0.36
CA GLU A 89 -6.21 -27.09 0.32
C GLU A 89 -7.30 -26.87 -0.74
N THR A 90 -7.74 -25.63 -0.94
CA THR A 90 -8.73 -25.29 -1.97
C THR A 90 -8.39 -23.97 -2.63
N PRO A 91 -7.61 -24.01 -3.73
CA PRO A 91 -7.23 -22.83 -4.50
C PRO A 91 -8.42 -22.02 -5.04
N GLU A 92 -9.63 -22.60 -5.03
CA GLU A 92 -10.83 -21.99 -5.57
C GLU A 92 -11.60 -21.09 -4.59
N VAL A 93 -11.16 -21.06 -3.33
CA VAL A 93 -11.87 -20.34 -2.28
C VAL A 93 -11.90 -18.82 -2.53
N SER A 94 -13.07 -18.20 -2.36
CA SER A 94 -13.17 -16.75 -2.53
C SER A 94 -12.57 -16.00 -1.33
N THR A 95 -12.01 -14.81 -1.57
CA THR A 95 -11.51 -13.93 -0.50
C THR A 95 -12.60 -13.53 0.51
N ARG A 96 -13.87 -13.56 0.11
CA ARG A 96 -15.02 -13.31 1.00
C ARG A 96 -15.32 -14.51 1.90
N ALA A 97 -15.19 -15.73 1.38
CA ALA A 97 -15.34 -16.94 2.18
C ALA A 97 -14.24 -17.03 3.24
N LEU A 98 -12.97 -16.85 2.84
CA LEU A 98 -11.82 -16.79 3.76
C LEU A 98 -11.99 -15.72 4.84
N ALA A 99 -12.47 -14.53 4.46
CA ALA A 99 -12.73 -13.45 5.40
C ALA A 99 -13.78 -13.81 6.45
N ARG A 100 -14.85 -14.51 6.06
CA ARG A 100 -15.90 -14.97 6.98
C ARG A 100 -15.41 -16.07 7.90
N GLU A 101 -14.67 -17.04 7.37
CA GLU A 101 -14.12 -18.18 8.12
C GLU A 101 -13.11 -17.71 9.17
N MET A 102 -12.23 -16.78 8.79
CA MET A 102 -11.11 -16.32 9.62
C MET A 102 -11.40 -15.02 10.36
N THR A 103 -12.70 -14.65 10.47
CA THR A 103 -13.20 -13.44 11.15
C THR A 103 -12.41 -12.16 10.83
N SER A 104 -12.04 -12.02 9.56
CA SER A 104 -11.12 -11.01 9.05
C SER A 104 -11.76 -10.18 7.95
N SER A 105 -11.20 -9.00 7.67
CA SER A 105 -11.69 -8.20 6.54
C SER A 105 -11.25 -8.80 5.19
N LYS A 106 -12.12 -8.74 4.17
CA LYS A 106 -11.79 -9.13 2.79
C LYS A 106 -10.54 -8.41 2.26
N SER A 107 -10.37 -7.14 2.62
CA SER A 107 -9.20 -6.34 2.23
C SER A 107 -7.92 -6.81 2.91
N THR A 108 -8.01 -7.36 4.13
CA THR A 108 -6.87 -7.94 4.84
C THR A 108 -6.46 -9.27 4.22
N VAL A 109 -7.41 -10.17 3.96
CA VAL A 109 -7.16 -11.45 3.25
C VAL A 109 -6.53 -11.18 1.89
N HIS A 110 -7.11 -10.28 1.10
CA HIS A 110 -6.59 -9.97 -0.23
C HIS A 110 -5.18 -9.36 -0.19
N ARG A 111 -4.82 -8.63 0.87
CA ARG A 111 -3.47 -8.08 1.04
C ARG A 111 -2.46 -9.18 1.38
N LEU A 112 -2.83 -10.14 2.23
CA LEU A 112 -2.01 -11.31 2.57
C LEU A 112 -1.73 -12.15 1.32
N LEU A 113 -2.76 -12.52 0.56
CA LEU A 113 -2.55 -13.34 -0.64
C LEU A 113 -1.62 -12.63 -1.64
N ARG A 114 -1.72 -11.31 -1.75
CA ARG A 114 -0.84 -10.50 -2.61
C ARG A 114 0.60 -10.43 -2.09
N SER A 115 0.84 -10.44 -0.77
CA SER A 115 2.20 -10.49 -0.22
C SER A 115 2.87 -11.83 -0.49
N GLU A 116 2.10 -12.92 -0.41
CA GLU A 116 2.54 -14.29 -0.73
C GLU A 116 2.60 -14.60 -2.23
N ARG A 117 2.42 -13.58 -3.10
CA ARG A 117 2.42 -13.70 -4.56
C ARG A 117 1.38 -14.70 -5.10
N LEU A 118 0.33 -14.97 -4.32
CA LEU A 118 -0.83 -15.73 -4.76
C LEU A 118 -1.72 -14.79 -5.56
N HIS A 119 -1.74 -14.99 -6.88
CA HIS A 119 -2.52 -14.17 -7.79
C HIS A 119 -3.65 -14.99 -8.42
N PRO A 120 -4.85 -14.41 -8.58
CA PRO A 120 -5.76 -14.88 -9.61
C PRO A 120 -5.06 -14.62 -10.95
N ASP A 121 -5.01 -15.63 -11.80
CA ASP A 121 -4.27 -15.77 -13.07
C ASP A 121 -4.44 -14.65 -14.14
N ASP A 122 -5.22 -13.62 -13.81
CA ASP A 122 -5.73 -12.62 -14.75
C ASP A 122 -4.88 -11.36 -14.85
N PHE A 123 -4.06 -11.03 -13.86
CA PHE A 123 -3.47 -9.69 -13.79
C PHE A 123 -2.54 -9.39 -14.96
N GLN A 124 -1.59 -10.28 -15.26
CA GLN A 124 -0.65 -10.10 -16.36
C GLN A 124 -1.34 -10.08 -17.73
N LYS A 125 -2.34 -10.95 -17.92
CA LYS A 125 -3.12 -11.03 -19.16
C LYS A 125 -3.93 -9.76 -19.41
N ARG A 126 -4.53 -9.18 -18.36
CA ARG A 126 -5.26 -7.91 -18.44
C ARG A 126 -4.34 -6.73 -18.75
N VAL A 127 -3.15 -6.67 -18.13
CA VAL A 127 -2.16 -5.62 -18.42
C VAL A 127 -1.73 -5.69 -19.89
N ALA A 128 -1.32 -6.87 -20.36
CA ALA A 128 -0.92 -7.08 -21.75
C ALA A 128 -2.03 -6.69 -22.75
N PHE A 129 -3.28 -7.05 -22.45
CA PHE A 129 -4.42 -6.65 -23.28
C PHE A 129 -4.63 -5.13 -23.31
N CYS A 130 -4.56 -4.46 -22.16
CA CYS A 130 -4.69 -3.00 -22.09
C CYS A 130 -3.59 -2.29 -22.86
N GLU A 131 -2.34 -2.74 -22.74
CA GLU A 131 -1.20 -2.20 -23.47
C GLU A 131 -1.38 -2.37 -24.98
N TRP A 132 -1.80 -3.56 -25.42
CA TRP A 132 -2.12 -3.82 -26.82
C TRP A 132 -3.24 -2.92 -27.33
N LEU A 133 -4.33 -2.76 -26.58
CA LEU A 133 -5.48 -1.93 -26.98
C LEU A 133 -5.09 -0.46 -27.14
N LEU A 134 -4.27 0.06 -26.22
CA LEU A 134 -3.72 1.43 -26.32
C LEU A 134 -2.83 1.59 -27.55
N GLN A 135 -2.04 0.58 -27.90
CA GLN A 135 -1.19 0.62 -29.09
C GLN A 135 -2.01 0.64 -30.38
N GLN A 136 -3.08 -0.15 -30.46
CA GLN A 136 -4.00 -0.13 -31.60
C GLN A 136 -4.68 1.23 -31.75
N GLN A 137 -5.17 1.81 -30.64
CA GLN A 137 -5.81 3.12 -30.64
C GLN A 137 -4.84 4.26 -31.03
N ASN A 138 -3.56 4.15 -30.68
CA ASN A 138 -2.54 5.12 -31.13
C ASN A 138 -2.19 4.99 -32.62
N THR A 139 -2.38 3.80 -33.20
CA THR A 139 -2.11 3.53 -34.62
C THR A 139 -3.29 3.92 -35.49
N ASP A 140 -4.51 3.66 -35.01
CA ASP A 140 -5.77 4.10 -35.60
C ASP A 140 -6.64 4.74 -34.52
N ASN A 141 -6.79 6.08 -34.60
CA ASN A 141 -7.61 6.86 -33.67
C ASN A 141 -9.09 6.43 -33.65
N GLY A 142 -9.56 5.68 -34.65
CA GLY A 142 -10.91 5.13 -34.71
C GLY A 142 -11.04 3.70 -34.16
N PHE A 143 -9.95 3.02 -33.81
CA PHE A 143 -9.94 1.58 -33.56
C PHE A 143 -11.01 1.14 -32.56
N ILE A 144 -11.06 1.79 -31.38
CA ILE A 144 -12.04 1.45 -30.33
C ILE A 144 -13.48 1.65 -30.81
N ALA A 145 -13.74 2.65 -31.65
CA ALA A 145 -15.07 2.93 -32.17
C ALA A 145 -15.58 1.87 -33.16
N HIS A 146 -14.66 1.08 -33.75
CA HIS A 146 -15.00 -0.04 -34.64
C HIS A 146 -15.13 -1.38 -33.90
N ILE A 147 -14.87 -1.41 -32.58
CA ILE A 147 -15.06 -2.62 -31.78
C ILE A 147 -16.54 -2.76 -31.41
N LEU A 148 -17.16 -3.85 -31.89
CA LEU A 148 -18.45 -4.28 -31.39
C LEU A 148 -18.25 -5.17 -30.15
N TRP A 149 -18.69 -4.67 -29.00
CA TRP A 149 -18.67 -5.44 -27.76
C TRP A 149 -19.89 -6.36 -27.69
N THR A 150 -19.65 -7.66 -27.58
CA THR A 150 -20.68 -8.66 -27.30
C THR A 150 -20.30 -9.42 -26.04
N ASP A 151 -21.29 -9.75 -25.21
CA ASP A 151 -21.12 -10.58 -24.03
C ASP A 151 -22.15 -11.71 -24.05
N GLU A 152 -21.78 -12.87 -23.52
CA GLU A 152 -22.68 -14.01 -23.38
C GLU A 152 -23.16 -14.09 -21.93
N SER A 153 -24.41 -13.69 -21.69
CA SER A 153 -25.07 -13.96 -20.43
C SER A 153 -25.63 -15.39 -20.43
N CYS A 154 -25.00 -16.29 -19.67
CA CYS A 154 -25.44 -17.67 -19.57
C CYS A 154 -26.56 -17.82 -18.53
N PHE A 155 -27.79 -18.02 -19.00
CA PHE A 155 -28.93 -18.36 -18.15
C PHE A 155 -29.12 -19.88 -18.15
N THR A 156 -28.81 -20.53 -17.03
CA THR A 156 -29.07 -21.97 -16.88
C THR A 156 -30.36 -22.19 -16.09
N ARG A 157 -31.03 -23.32 -16.33
CA ARG A 157 -32.24 -23.71 -15.59
C ARG A 157 -31.98 -23.88 -14.08
N ASP A 158 -30.73 -24.12 -13.69
CA ASP A 158 -30.29 -24.27 -12.30
C ASP A 158 -29.70 -22.98 -11.69
N GLY A 159 -29.68 -21.86 -12.43
CA GLY A 159 -29.28 -20.55 -11.94
C GLY A 159 -28.30 -19.77 -12.84
N VAL A 160 -27.90 -18.58 -12.37
CA VAL A 160 -26.95 -17.70 -13.05
C VAL A 160 -25.52 -18.17 -12.76
N PHE A 161 -24.76 -18.51 -13.80
CA PHE A 161 -23.33 -18.81 -13.65
C PHE A 161 -22.55 -17.51 -13.47
N ASN A 162 -22.11 -17.23 -12.25
CA ASN A 162 -21.31 -16.04 -11.98
C ASN A 162 -19.83 -16.32 -12.21
N HIS A 163 -19.31 -15.98 -13.40
CA HIS A 163 -17.89 -16.09 -13.73
C HIS A 163 -16.96 -15.39 -12.71
N HIS A 164 -17.45 -14.37 -12.00
CA HIS A 164 -16.70 -13.70 -10.93
C HIS A 164 -16.39 -14.60 -9.72
N ASN A 165 -17.02 -15.77 -9.63
CA ASN A 165 -16.74 -16.78 -8.60
C ASN A 165 -15.71 -17.83 -9.08
N SER A 166 -15.20 -17.73 -10.31
CA SER A 166 -14.10 -18.56 -10.79
C SER A 166 -12.78 -17.96 -10.31
N HIS A 167 -12.24 -18.51 -9.23
CA HIS A 167 -10.93 -18.14 -8.70
C HIS A 167 -10.03 -19.37 -8.67
N MET A 168 -8.74 -19.18 -8.91
CA MET A 168 -7.69 -20.15 -8.69
C MET A 168 -6.48 -19.40 -8.13
N TRP A 169 -6.14 -19.66 -6.87
CA TRP A 169 -5.01 -19.07 -6.18
C TRP A 169 -3.80 -20.00 -6.28
N SER A 170 -2.73 -19.53 -6.88
CA SER A 170 -1.47 -20.29 -6.95
C SER A 170 -0.30 -19.34 -7.08
N GLN A 171 0.89 -19.81 -6.70
CA GLN A 171 2.16 -19.09 -6.91
C GLN A 171 2.62 -19.19 -8.37
N VAL A 172 2.21 -20.24 -9.08
CA VAL A 172 2.51 -20.51 -10.49
C VAL A 172 1.20 -20.76 -11.24
N ASN A 173 1.07 -20.26 -12.46
CA ASN A 173 -0.12 -20.46 -13.29
C ASN A 173 -0.49 -21.97 -13.36
N PRO A 174 -1.64 -22.39 -12.79
CA PRO A 174 -2.01 -23.79 -12.70
C PRO A 174 -2.56 -24.39 -14.01
N HIS A 175 -2.75 -23.58 -15.07
CA HIS A 175 -3.39 -24.01 -16.33
C HIS A 175 -4.70 -24.78 -16.10
N ALA A 176 -5.46 -24.38 -15.07
CA ALA A 176 -6.62 -25.12 -14.62
C ALA A 176 -7.74 -25.06 -15.67
N ILE A 177 -8.17 -26.23 -16.14
CA ILE A 177 -9.32 -26.38 -17.04
C ILE A 177 -10.49 -26.86 -16.19
N ARG A 178 -11.54 -26.05 -16.06
CA ARG A 178 -12.77 -26.48 -15.38
C ARG A 178 -13.72 -27.15 -16.36
N PRO A 179 -14.23 -28.36 -16.07
CA PRO A 179 -15.27 -28.97 -16.88
C PRO A 179 -16.55 -28.15 -16.80
N GLN A 180 -16.98 -27.62 -17.94
CA GLN A 180 -18.27 -26.96 -18.07
C GLN A 180 -19.36 -28.03 -18.16
N LYS A 181 -20.41 -27.91 -17.34
CA LYS A 181 -21.64 -28.68 -17.55
C LYS A 181 -22.26 -28.20 -18.87
N HIS A 182 -21.96 -28.91 -19.95
CA HIS A 182 -22.67 -28.74 -21.20
C HIS A 182 -24.11 -29.22 -20.99
N GLN A 183 -25.06 -28.52 -21.61
CA GLN A 183 -26.45 -28.98 -21.67
C GLN A 183 -26.47 -30.32 -22.42
N GLU A 184 -26.79 -31.42 -21.74
CA GLU A 184 -27.30 -32.59 -22.44
C GLU A 184 -28.65 -32.20 -23.05
N ARG A 185 -28.70 -32.12 -24.39
CA ARG A 185 -29.96 -32.01 -25.13
C ARG A 185 -30.66 -33.36 -25.06
N TRP A 186 -31.86 -33.37 -24.52
CA TRP A 186 -32.81 -34.47 -24.66
C TRP A 186 -33.49 -34.37 -26.02
#